data_AF-A0A8T4CI54-F1
#
_entry.id   AF-A0A8T4CI54-F1
#
_cell.length_a   1.000
_cell.length_b   1.000
_cell.length_c   1.000
_cell.angle_alpha   90.00
_cell.angle_beta   90.00
_cell.angle_gamma   90.00
#
_symmetry.space_group_name_H-M   'P 1'
#
loop_
_entity.id
_entity.type
_entity.pdbx_description
1 polymer ?
#
loop_
_entity_poly.entity_id
_entity_poly.type
_entity_poly.pdbx_seq_one_letter_code
_entity_poly.pdbx_strand_id
1 'polypeptide(L)'
;LANIPEMLQKHVIPRKHSRVQSMLEADVWFEPAVVLEILGAEITLSPIHTCAMDSIRKGSGLAIRFPRFTGKYRLDKAAEDATASAEVVEMYRSQLKKISET
;
A
#
# COMPACT_ATOMS: atom_id res chain seq x y z
N LEU A 1 -0.82 0.57 -19.83
CA LEU A 1 0.02 1.31 -18.85
C LEU A 1 0.35 2.75 -19.30
N ALA A 2 -0.19 3.25 -20.42
CA ALA A 2 0.30 4.46 -21.08
C ALA A 2 0.13 5.79 -20.29
N ASN A 3 -0.80 5.90 -19.35
CA ASN A 3 -1.17 7.19 -18.74
C ASN A 3 -0.64 7.42 -17.32
N ILE A 4 0.05 6.44 -16.71
CA ILE A 4 0.60 6.58 -15.34
C ILE A 4 1.64 7.71 -15.27
N PRO A 5 2.64 7.77 -16.17
CA PRO A 5 3.71 8.77 -16.06
C PRO A 5 3.17 10.19 -16.17
N GLU A 6 2.29 10.46 -17.14
CA GLU A 6 1.73 11.80 -17.37
C GLU A 6 0.87 12.28 -16.19
N MET A 7 0.04 11.41 -15.62
CA MET A 7 -0.81 11.76 -14.48
C MET A 7 0.00 12.04 -13.20
N LEU A 8 1.07 11.28 -12.97
CA LEU A 8 1.91 11.44 -11.77
C LEU A 8 2.93 12.56 -11.91
N GLN A 9 3.25 13.00 -13.13
CA GLN A 9 4.27 14.02 -13.38
C GLN A 9 4.01 15.34 -12.63
N LYS A 10 2.75 15.76 -12.54
CA LYS A 10 2.36 16.98 -11.80
C LYS A 10 2.49 16.86 -10.27
N HIS A 11 2.64 15.64 -9.76
CA HIS A 11 2.79 15.35 -8.33
C HIS A 11 4.23 15.01 -7.94
N VAL A 12 5.19 15.08 -8.89
CA VAL A 12 6.60 14.79 -8.60
C VAL A 12 7.14 15.80 -7.59
N ILE A 13 7.80 15.28 -6.56
CA ILE A 13 8.46 16.07 -5.53
C ILE A 13 9.92 15.62 -5.39
N PRO A 14 10.84 16.53 -5.01
CA PRO A 14 12.28 16.23 -4.99
C PRO A 14 12.71 15.30 -3.84
N ARG A 15 11.83 15.04 -2.86
CA ARG A 15 12.13 14.21 -1.68
C ARG A 15 10.87 13.55 -1.14
N LYS A 16 11.04 12.50 -0.33
CA LYS A 16 9.94 11.80 0.36
C LYS A 16 9.03 12.79 1.10
N HIS A 17 7.73 12.71 0.82
CA HIS A 17 6.72 13.54 1.47
C HIS A 17 6.65 13.24 2.98
N SER A 18 6.42 14.25 3.82
CA SER A 18 6.38 14.09 5.30
C SER A 18 5.29 13.12 5.78
N ARG A 19 4.17 13.05 5.05
CA ARG A 19 3.07 12.10 5.29
C ARG A 19 3.35 10.66 4.83
N VAL A 20 4.46 10.41 4.13
CA VAL A 20 4.81 9.08 3.59
C VAL A 20 5.88 8.44 4.46
N GLN A 21 5.51 7.35 5.12
CA GLN A 21 6.44 6.51 5.88
C GLN A 21 6.80 5.28 5.05
N SER A 22 8.04 5.23 4.57
CA SER A 22 8.59 4.09 3.84
C SER A 22 10.06 3.90 4.21
N MET A 23 10.47 2.64 4.37
CA MET A 23 11.87 2.22 4.45
C MET A 23 12.49 1.97 3.07
N LEU A 24 11.65 1.80 2.04
CA LEU A 24 12.09 1.67 0.67
C LEU A 24 12.43 3.05 0.11
N GLU A 25 13.55 3.11 -0.59
CA GLU A 25 13.98 4.26 -1.37
C GLU A 25 13.42 4.17 -2.78
N ALA A 26 12.77 5.24 -3.23
CA ALA A 26 12.21 5.35 -4.57
C ALA A 26 13.06 6.31 -5.39
N ASP A 27 13.23 6.01 -6.68
CA ASP A 27 13.95 6.88 -7.61
C ASP A 27 13.25 8.24 -7.80
N VAL A 28 11.92 8.23 -7.70
CA VAL A 28 11.07 9.42 -7.83
C VAL A 28 10.03 9.42 -6.72
N TRP A 29 9.89 10.56 -6.04
CA TRP A 29 8.88 10.75 -5.01
C TRP A 29 7.69 11.53 -5.56
N PHE A 30 6.51 11.24 -5.02
CA PHE A 30 5.26 11.90 -5.38
C PHE A 30 4.53 12.41 -4.14
N GLU A 31 3.76 13.48 -4.31
CA GLU A 31 2.74 13.88 -3.34
C GLU A 31 1.64 12.80 -3.26
N PRO A 32 1.19 12.42 -2.04
CA PRO A 32 0.10 11.46 -1.89
C PRO A 32 -1.22 12.09 -2.34
N ALA A 33 -1.59 11.87 -3.59
CA ALA A 33 -2.81 12.43 -4.20
C ALA A 33 -3.63 11.43 -5.02
N VAL A 34 -2.98 10.41 -5.60
CA VAL A 34 -3.64 9.46 -6.50
C VAL A 34 -3.82 8.12 -5.80
N VAL A 35 -5.05 7.62 -5.78
CA VAL A 35 -5.39 6.31 -5.23
C VAL A 35 -5.53 5.28 -6.36
N LEU A 36 -4.85 4.14 -6.20
CA LEU A 36 -4.87 3.04 -7.16
C LEU A 36 -5.59 1.83 -6.56
N GLU A 37 -6.37 1.14 -7.38
CA GLU A 37 -6.92 -0.15 -7.00
C GLU A 37 -5.88 -1.26 -7.28
N ILE A 38 -5.48 -1.94 -6.22
CA ILE A 38 -4.49 -3.02 -6.25
C ILE A 38 -5.17 -4.33 -5.81
N LEU A 39 -4.96 -5.39 -6.59
CA LEU A 39 -5.32 -6.76 -6.21
C LEU A 39 -4.09 -7.53 -5.76
N GLY A 40 -4.25 -8.44 -4.82
CA GLY A 40 -3.19 -9.35 -4.37
C GLY A 40 -3.74 -10.70 -4.01
N ALA A 41 -2.86 -11.70 -3.88
CA ALA A 41 -3.25 -13.06 -3.51
C ALA A 41 -3.49 -13.19 -2.00
N GLU A 42 -2.62 -12.59 -1.20
CA GLU A 42 -2.65 -12.66 0.26
C GLU A 42 -1.91 -11.48 0.90
N ILE A 43 -2.10 -11.27 2.20
CA ILE A 43 -1.32 -10.33 3.00
C ILE A 43 -0.29 -11.12 3.81
N THR A 44 0.95 -10.65 3.81
CA THR A 44 2.10 -11.33 4.42
C THR A 44 2.87 -10.39 5.35
N LEU A 45 3.60 -10.96 6.30
CA LEU A 45 4.54 -10.20 7.12
C LEU A 45 5.76 -9.79 6.28
N SER A 46 6.16 -8.54 6.39
CA SER A 46 7.32 -8.01 5.67
C SER A 46 8.21 -7.17 6.58
N PRO A 47 9.54 -7.38 6.55
CA PRO A 47 10.48 -6.58 7.35
C PRO A 47 10.73 -5.19 6.75
N ILE A 48 10.42 -4.97 5.47
CA ILE A 48 10.75 -3.73 4.73
C ILE A 48 9.54 -2.81 4.51
N HIS A 49 8.31 -3.32 4.66
CA HIS A 49 7.10 -2.51 4.54
C HIS A 49 6.69 -1.98 5.91
N THR A 50 6.28 -0.72 5.93
CA THR A 50 5.93 0.05 7.15
C THR A 50 4.45 -0.02 7.50
N CYS A 51 3.59 -0.55 6.62
CA CYS A 51 2.16 -0.68 6.88
C CYS A 51 1.93 -1.53 8.14
N ALA A 52 1.23 -0.96 9.13
CA ALA A 52 0.97 -1.60 10.42
C ALA A 52 2.22 -2.20 11.08
N MET A 53 3.35 -1.49 11.01
CA MET A 53 4.61 -1.90 11.65
C MET A 53 4.38 -2.23 13.13
N ASP A 54 5.04 -3.30 13.60
CA ASP A 54 4.98 -3.80 14.98
C ASP A 54 3.58 -4.25 15.47
N SER A 55 2.54 -4.19 14.63
CA SER A 55 1.16 -4.43 15.05
C SER A 55 0.81 -5.93 15.14
N ILE A 56 1.50 -6.78 14.36
CA ILE A 56 1.34 -8.24 14.40
C ILE A 56 2.58 -8.90 14.99
N ARG A 57 3.75 -8.52 14.49
CA ARG A 57 5.06 -9.03 14.92
C ARG A 57 6.02 -7.86 15.04
N LYS A 58 6.76 -7.78 16.15
CA LYS A 58 7.81 -6.78 16.33
C LYS A 58 8.86 -6.90 15.21
N GLY A 59 9.25 -5.76 14.64
CA GLY A 59 10.17 -5.65 13.51
C GLY A 59 9.58 -6.06 12.16
N SER A 60 8.25 -6.10 12.03
CA SER A 60 7.59 -6.43 10.76
C SER A 60 6.31 -5.63 10.55
N GLY A 61 6.13 -5.12 9.34
CA GLY A 61 4.85 -4.62 8.86
C GLY A 61 4.16 -5.64 7.95
N LEU A 62 3.17 -5.16 7.20
CA LEU A 62 2.35 -5.94 6.29
C LEU A 62 2.63 -5.56 4.83
N ALA A 63 2.64 -6.57 3.97
CA ALA A 63 2.80 -6.43 2.53
C ALA A 63 1.81 -7.30 1.77
N ILE A 64 1.40 -6.83 0.60
CA ILE A 64 0.53 -7.58 -0.31
C ILE A 64 1.42 -8.50 -1.16
N ARG A 65 1.11 -9.80 -1.20
CA ARG A 65 1.80 -10.76 -2.06
C ARG A 65 1.22 -10.75 -3.46
N PHE A 66 2.10 -10.70 -4.46
CA PHE A 66 1.76 -10.60 -5.88
C PHE A 66 0.79 -9.44 -6.19
N PRO A 67 1.15 -8.20 -5.82
CA PRO A 67 0.30 -7.05 -6.08
C PRO A 67 0.18 -6.81 -7.60
N ARG A 68 -1.05 -6.65 -8.09
CA ARG A 68 -1.38 -6.36 -9.47
C ARG A 68 -2.26 -5.12 -9.52
N PHE A 69 -1.82 -4.15 -10.30
CA PHE A 69 -2.67 -3.00 -10.60
C PHE A 69 -3.83 -3.42 -11.50
N THR A 70 -5.06 -3.07 -11.12
CA THR A 70 -6.26 -3.47 -11.88
C THR A 70 -6.50 -2.63 -13.13
N GLY A 71 -5.76 -1.55 -13.31
CA GLY A 71 -6.02 -0.55 -14.35
C GLY A 71 -6.97 0.56 -13.90
N LYS A 72 -7.54 0.47 -12.69
CA LYS A 72 -8.47 1.47 -12.16
C LYS A 72 -7.77 2.49 -11.27
N TYR A 73 -7.91 3.76 -11.67
CA TYR A 73 -7.56 4.92 -10.86
C TYR A 73 -8.82 5.35 -10.11
N ARG A 74 -8.72 5.46 -8.79
CA ARG A 74 -9.83 5.91 -7.95
C ARG A 74 -9.81 7.42 -7.88
N LEU A 75 -10.26 8.06 -8.98
CA LEU A 75 -10.40 9.52 -9.06
C LEU A 75 -11.50 10.06 -8.12
N ASP A 76 -12.36 9.16 -7.65
CA ASP A 76 -13.40 9.39 -6.66
C ASP A 76 -12.89 9.45 -5.21
N LYS A 77 -11.61 9.15 -4.97
CA LYS A 77 -11.03 9.04 -3.63
C LYS A 77 -9.85 9.99 -3.44
N ALA A 78 -9.81 10.64 -2.28
CA ALA A 78 -8.62 11.33 -1.81
C ALA A 78 -7.62 10.33 -1.19
N ALA A 79 -6.38 10.75 -0.95
CA ALA A 79 -5.35 9.90 -0.35
C ALA A 79 -5.74 9.41 1.06
N GLU A 80 -6.55 10.19 1.77
CA GLU A 80 -7.12 9.88 3.08
C GLU A 80 -8.19 8.79 3.02
N ASP A 81 -8.86 8.60 1.87
CA ASP A 81 -9.91 7.58 1.66
C ASP A 81 -9.33 6.24 1.18
N ALA A 82 -8.00 6.13 1.10
CA ALA A 82 -7.31 4.90 0.81
C ALA A 82 -7.48 3.89 1.96
N THR A 83 -7.26 2.61 1.66
CA THR A 83 -7.37 1.54 2.66
C THR A 83 -6.42 1.80 3.83
N ALA A 84 -6.98 1.91 5.03
CA ALA A 84 -6.25 2.21 6.25
C ALA A 84 -5.46 0.98 6.73
N SER A 85 -4.34 1.22 7.42
CA SER A 85 -3.53 0.12 7.97
C SER A 85 -4.32 -0.79 8.93
N ALA A 86 -5.31 -0.26 9.65
CA ALA A 86 -6.19 -1.04 10.51
C ALA A 86 -7.05 -2.05 9.71
N GLU A 87 -7.57 -1.65 8.55
CA GLU A 87 -8.33 -2.54 7.65
C GLU A 87 -7.42 -3.65 7.10
N VAL A 88 -6.17 -3.31 6.73
CA VAL A 88 -5.18 -4.31 6.26
C VAL A 88 -4.85 -5.33 7.36
N VAL A 89 -4.75 -4.89 8.62
CA VAL A 89 -4.57 -5.79 9.79
C VAL A 89 -5.76 -6.73 9.96
N GLU A 90 -6.98 -6.22 9.81
CA GLU A 90 -8.19 -7.03 9.90
C GLU A 90 -8.26 -8.07 8.77
N MET A 91 -7.94 -7.68 7.54
CA MET A 91 -7.85 -8.59 6.40
C MET A 91 -6.82 -9.70 6.64
N TYR A 92 -5.64 -9.36 7.16
CA TYR A 92 -4.60 -10.34 7.51
C TYR A 92 -5.08 -11.34 8.57
N ARG A 93 -5.71 -10.86 9.65
CA ARG A 93 -6.27 -11.74 10.70
C ARG A 93 -7.37 -12.65 10.15
N SER A 94 -8.20 -12.13 9.25
CA SER A 94 -9.28 -12.90 8.62
C SER A 94 -8.74 -14.00 7.70
N GLN A 95 -7.61 -13.76 7.02
CA GLN A 95 -6.92 -14.79 6.25
C GLN A 95 -6.45 -15.95 7.15
N LEU A 96 -5.86 -15.66 8.32
CA LEU A 96 -5.40 -16.69 9.25
C LEU A 96 -6.54 -17.56 9.79
N LYS A 97 -7.70 -16.95 10.10
CA LYS A 97 -8.90 -17.69 10.55
C LYS A 97 -9.35 -18.73 9.52
N LYS A 98 -9.39 -18.35 8.23
CA LYS A 98 -9.76 -19.27 7.15
C LYS A 98 -8.79 -20.44 7.01
N ILE A 99 -7.49 -20.21 7.19
CA ILE A 99 -6.47 -21.26 7.12
C ILE A 99 -6.61 -22.25 8.28
N SER A 100 -7.01 -21.80 9.48
CA SER A 100 -7.21 -22.69 10.63
C SER A 100 -8.50 -23.52 10.59
N GLU A 101 -9.48 -23.11 9.78
CA GLU A 101 -10.77 -23.81 9.62
C GLU A 101 -10.79 -24.80 8.45
N THR A 102 -9.67 -24.94 7.72
CA THR A 102 -9.48 -25.90 6.62
C THR A 102 -8.55 -27.03 7.06
#